data_AF-A0A1I3Q2C1-F1
#
_entry.id   AF-A0A1I3Q2C1-F1
#
_cell.length_a   1.000
_cell.length_b   1.000
_cell.length_c   1.000
_cell.angle_alpha   90.00
_cell.angle_beta   90.00
_cell.angle_gamma   90.00
#
_symmetry.space_group_name_H-M   'P 1'
#
loop_
_entity.id
_entity.type
_entity.pdbx_description
1 polymer ?
#
loop_
_entity_poly.entity_id
_entity_poly.type
_entity_poly.pdbx_seq_one_letter_code
_entity_poly.pdbx_strand_id
1 'polypeptide(L)' 'MAARKTKDELIRARVSQEEKRALFEAAHKCGMTLSDFLRVTAEKAARKVAA' A
#
# COMPACT_ATOMS: atom_id res chain seq x y z
N MET A 1 7.57 -21.97 -3.88
CA MET A 1 6.85 -21.97 -2.59
C MET A 1 6.65 -20.52 -2.16
N ALA A 2 5.42 -19.99 -2.18
CA ALA A 2 5.16 -18.63 -1.74
C ALA A 2 5.20 -18.57 -0.21
N ALA A 3 6.19 -17.87 0.35
CA ALA A 3 6.31 -17.68 1.79
C ALA A 3 5.02 -17.04 2.32
N ARG A 4 4.39 -17.72 3.28
CA ARG A 4 3.18 -17.25 3.95
C ARG A 4 3.57 -16.05 4.83
N LYS A 5 3.36 -14.83 4.33
CA LYS A 5 3.57 -13.60 5.11
C LYS A 5 2.87 -13.71 6.46
N THR A 6 3.62 -13.58 7.55
CA THR A 6 3.09 -13.61 8.91
C THR A 6 2.19 -12.40 9.13
N LYS A 7 1.14 -12.53 9.95
CA LYS A 7 0.11 -11.48 10.12
C LYS A 7 0.66 -10.12 10.56
N ASP A 8 1.85 -10.08 11.18
CA ASP A 8 2.59 -8.87 11.54
C ASP A 8 3.09 -8.04 10.34
N GLU A 9 3.10 -8.61 9.14
CA GLU A 9 3.56 -7.90 7.92
C GLU A 9 2.43 -7.18 7.18
N LEU A 10 1.23 -7.09 7.77
CA LEU A 10 0.04 -6.53 7.12
C LEU A 10 -0.17 -5.06 7.48
N ILE A 11 -0.08 -4.18 6.49
CA ILE A 11 -0.51 -2.78 6.63
C ILE A 11 -2.04 -2.73 6.64
N ARG A 12 -2.63 -2.25 7.73
CA ARG A 12 -4.07 -2.03 7.87
C ARG A 12 -4.33 -0.56 8.18
N ALA A 13 -5.14 0.08 7.34
CA ALA A 13 -5.57 1.46 7.54
C ALA A 13 -7.07 1.58 7.32
N ARG A 14 -7.74 2.37 8.16
CA ARG A 14 -9.11 2.81 7.91
C ARG A 14 -9.05 4.05 7.04
N VAL A 15 -9.76 4.03 5.92
CA VAL A 15 -9.86 5.15 4.98
C VAL A 15 -11.33 5.38 4.66
N SER A 16 -11.68 6.62 4.36
CA SER A 16 -13.00 6.95 3.82
C SER A 16 -13.22 6.30 2.46
N GLN A 17 -14.47 6.28 2.01
CA GLN A 17 -14.82 5.73 0.70
C GLN A 17 -14.20 6.55 -0.44
N GLU A 18 -14.12 7.87 -0.28
CA GLU A 18 -13.53 8.78 -1.26
C GLU A 18 -12.02 8.55 -1.40
N GLU A 19 -11.31 8.46 -0.27
CA GLU A 19 -9.88 8.13 -0.24
C GLU A 19 -9.62 6.75 -0.85
N LYS A 20 -10.46 5.75 -0.53
CA LYS A 20 -10.34 4.42 -1.12
C LYS A 20 -10.44 4.48 -2.65
N ARG A 21 -11.36 5.28 -3.19
CA ARG A 21 -11.52 5.46 -4.64
C ARG A 21 -10.29 6.11 -5.27
N ALA A 22 -9.79 7.19 -4.65
CA ALA A 22 -8.57 7.85 -5.11
C ALA A 22 -7.35 6.92 -5.11
N LEU A 23 -7.19 6.11 -4.07
CA LEU A 23 -6.12 5.12 -3.97
C LEU A 23 -6.24 4.02 -5.04
N PHE A 24 -7.46 3.56 -5.34
CA PHE A 24 -7.70 2.60 -6.41
C PHE A 24 -7.36 3.17 -7.79
N GLU A 25 -7.77 4.40 -8.07
CA GLU A 25 -7.44 5.06 -9.34
C GLU A 25 -5.92 5.28 -9.48
N ALA A 26 -5.25 5.67 -8.41
CA ALA A 26 -3.79 5.82 -8.40
C ALA A 26 -3.08 4.49 -8.63
N ALA A 27 -3.50 3.42 -7.95
CA ALA A 27 -2.95 2.08 -8.15
C ALA A 27 -3.14 1.59 -9.59
N HIS A 28 -4.34 1.82 -10.16
CA HIS A 28 -4.65 1.44 -11.53
C HIS A 28 -3.79 2.19 -12.56
N LYS A 29 -3.58 3.51 -12.38
CA LYS A 29 -2.69 4.31 -13.24
C LYS A 29 -1.24 3.79 -13.22
N CYS A 30 -0.81 3.19 -12.12
CA CYS A 30 0.51 2.57 -11.99
C CYS A 30 0.57 1.11 -12.45
N GLY A 31 -0.54 0.51 -12.90
CA GLY A 31 -0.60 -0.91 -13.27
C GLY A 31 -0.37 -1.86 -12.10
N MET A 32 -0.66 -1.41 -10.86
CA MET A 32 -0.39 -2.16 -9.63
C MET A 32 -1.70 -2.55 -8.93
N THR A 33 -1.64 -3.61 -8.12
CA THR A 33 -2.71 -3.87 -7.15
C THR A 33 -2.72 -2.79 -6.08
N LEU A 34 -3.88 -2.53 -5.45
CA LEU A 34 -3.97 -1.57 -4.35
C LEU A 34 -2.99 -1.90 -3.22
N SER A 35 -2.83 -3.19 -2.89
CA SER A 35 -1.92 -3.63 -1.83
C SER A 35 -0.45 -3.37 -2.18
N ASP A 36 -0.03 -3.62 -3.42
CA ASP A 36 1.33 -3.34 -3.86
C ASP A 36 1.59 -1.83 -3.91
N PHE A 37 0.63 -1.07 -4.42
CA PHE A 37 0.70 0.39 -4.45
C PHE A 37 0.89 0.98 -3.04
N LEU A 38 0.08 0.52 -2.08
CA LEU A 38 0.18 0.94 -0.68
C LEU A 38 1.51 0.57 -0.07
N ARG A 39 2.01 -0.65 -0.32
CA ARG A 39 3.29 -1.11 0.20
C ARG A 39 4.45 -0.27 -0.33
N VAL A 40 4.54 -0.07 -1.64
CA VAL A 40 5.61 0.72 -2.27
C VAL A 40 5.56 2.18 -1.78
N THR A 41 4.37 2.74 -1.65
CA THR A 41 4.19 4.12 -1.19
C THR A 41 4.59 4.27 0.28
N ALA A 42 4.18 3.33 1.14
CA ALA A 42 4.57 3.31 2.55
C ALA A 42 6.09 3.14 2.72
N GLU A 43 6.72 2.24 1.96
CA GLU A 43 8.18 2.05 1.98
C GLU A 43 8.92 3.32 1.54
N LYS A 44 8.47 3.98 0.47
CA LYS A 44 9.04 5.27 0.03
C LYS A 44 8.89 6.36 1.08
N ALA A 45 7.73 6.46 1.70
CA ALA A 45 7.48 7.46 2.76
C ALA A 45 8.36 7.18 3.99
N ALA A 46 8.44 5.93 4.44
CA ALA A 46 9.29 5.54 5.57
C ALA A 46 10.76 5.87 5.33
N ARG A 47 11.29 5.58 4.14
CA ARG A 47 12.67 5.94 3.76
C ARG A 47 12.93 7.44 3.78
N LYS A 48 11.95 8.27 3.43
CA LYS A 48 12.08 9.73 3.47
C LYS A 48 12.08 10.30 4.88
N VAL A 49 11.38 9.65 5.81
CA VAL A 49 11.27 10.11 7.22
C VAL A 49 12.43 9.60 8.06
N ALA A 50 12.98 8.42 7.74
CA ALA A 50 14.09 7.81 8.46
C ALA A 50 15.49 8.33 8.05
N ALA A 51 15.57 9.12 6.98
CA ALA A 51 16.79 9.79 6.52
C ALA A 51 16.89 11.20 7.10
#